data_AF-A0A1M7QS91-F1
#
_entry.id   AF-A0A1M7QS91-F1
#
_cell.length_a   1.000
_cell.length_b   1.000
_cell.length_c   1.000
_cell.angle_alpha   90.00
_cell.angle_beta   90.00
_cell.angle_gamma   90.00
#
_symmetry.space_group_name_H-M   'P 1'
#
loop_
_entity.id
_entity.type
_entity.pdbx_description
1 polymer ?
#
loop_
_entity_poly.entity_id
_entity_poly.type
_entity_poly.pdbx_seq_one_letter_code
_entity_poly.pdbx_strand_id
1 'polypeptide(L)'
;MKEKQVINRYFLSALLCILLHPFLASGQIQEYIVAHTSPINSVEFNDTSYNDLIPLSRAIGDKRVVMLGELFHGDGETMKLKSRLIRFLHERMGFNVLVFESDFFSLNEGYNAFRQHKISFDSLLYLSVFPTWTQCQQMHELFQYLRESTSGKQELIISGMDNRGISGYSLRYLKGAVDAFLRKSGIPFVHDSVYRYFHSMLGKSYSLVYGKNRPGLDSMIKLLPVVINQLSENSPALEDLETGFYLNVLKGLLINYKLSLYYYYNSAEYKRDRKDHPLHDSQLAENLKWLVTRKFPNEKIVVWAHNTHIEKGPFENLSYRGYNSMGYLFTQDKQVLSQTYIIGLTCYEGEGQLTLRDVREKVSLPHKKSIESWIHAKGFRYAFADITSAPAGNKTNSRFYMKDYINTESRQIWTAFFDGILYINRAQPCIKQDLIKK
;
A
#
# COMPACT_ATOMS: atom_id res chain seq x y z
N MET A 1 -67.83 -4.94 -10.63
CA MET A 1 -66.95 -6.13 -10.70
C MET A 1 -65.94 -6.09 -11.88
N LYS A 2 -65.58 -4.91 -12.42
CA LYS A 2 -64.57 -4.76 -13.50
C LYS A 2 -63.38 -3.86 -13.14
N GLU A 3 -63.41 -3.14 -12.02
CA GLU A 3 -62.30 -2.25 -11.61
C GLU A 3 -61.23 -2.93 -10.73
N LYS A 4 -61.56 -4.02 -10.01
CA LYS A 4 -60.59 -4.73 -9.16
C LYS A 4 -59.60 -5.63 -9.94
N GLN A 5 -59.84 -5.91 -11.22
CA GLN A 5 -58.92 -6.72 -12.05
C GLN A 5 -57.84 -5.89 -12.76
N VAL A 6 -58.05 -4.57 -12.93
CA VAL A 6 -57.10 -3.70 -13.64
C VAL A 6 -55.94 -3.28 -12.72
N ILE A 7 -56.23 -3.03 -11.44
CA ILE A 7 -55.22 -2.62 -10.44
C ILE A 7 -54.19 -3.74 -10.17
N ASN A 8 -54.57 -5.01 -10.34
CA ASN A 8 -53.67 -6.15 -10.09
C ASN A 8 -52.65 -6.39 -11.22
N ARG A 9 -52.91 -5.91 -12.45
CA ARG A 9 -52.01 -6.06 -13.60
C ARG A 9 -50.88 -5.02 -13.62
N TYR A 10 -51.13 -3.80 -13.13
CA TYR A 10 -50.12 -2.74 -13.04
C TYR A 10 -49.19 -2.90 -11.82
N PHE A 11 -49.68 -3.48 -10.72
CA PHE A 11 -48.83 -3.81 -9.57
C PHE A 11 -47.85 -4.96 -9.86
N LEU A 12 -48.26 -6.00 -10.61
CA LEU A 12 -47.35 -7.09 -11.01
C LEU A 12 -46.28 -6.65 -12.01
N SER A 13 -46.58 -5.73 -12.92
CA SER A 13 -45.62 -5.22 -13.91
C SER A 13 -44.64 -4.20 -13.31
N ALA A 14 -45.07 -3.39 -12.34
CA ALA A 14 -44.17 -2.54 -11.56
C ALA A 14 -43.24 -3.37 -10.65
N LEU A 15 -43.73 -4.45 -10.02
CA LEU A 15 -42.87 -5.37 -9.27
C LEU A 15 -41.87 -6.12 -10.17
N LEU A 16 -42.26 -6.52 -11.39
CA LEU A 16 -41.34 -7.16 -12.35
C LEU A 16 -40.22 -6.22 -12.81
N CYS A 17 -40.51 -4.94 -13.06
CA CYS A 17 -39.49 -3.97 -13.45
C CYS A 17 -38.51 -3.64 -12.31
N ILE A 18 -38.98 -3.61 -11.07
CA ILE A 18 -38.14 -3.41 -9.87
C ILE A 18 -37.26 -4.65 -9.59
N LEU A 19 -37.74 -5.85 -9.94
CA LEU A 19 -36.98 -7.10 -9.78
C LEU A 19 -35.98 -7.37 -10.93
N LEU A 20 -36.18 -6.78 -12.12
CA LEU A 20 -35.29 -6.95 -13.29
C LEU A 20 -34.10 -5.96 -13.33
N HIS A 21 -34.21 -4.79 -12.69
CA HIS A 21 -33.14 -3.78 -12.66
C HIS A 21 -31.80 -4.25 -12.05
N PRO A 22 -31.76 -4.97 -10.91
CA PRO A 22 -30.48 -5.44 -10.36
C PRO A 22 -29.82 -6.51 -11.25
N PHE A 23 -30.60 -7.30 -12.00
CA PHE A 23 -30.08 -8.34 -12.88
C PHE A 23 -29.44 -7.77 -14.15
N LEU A 24 -30.10 -6.78 -14.78
CA LEU A 24 -29.57 -6.08 -15.96
C LEU A 24 -28.27 -5.31 -15.65
N ALA A 25 -28.18 -4.67 -14.48
CA ALA A 25 -26.97 -3.94 -14.07
C ALA A 25 -25.75 -4.86 -13.84
N SER A 26 -25.97 -6.07 -13.29
CA SER A 26 -24.88 -7.03 -13.03
C SER A 26 -24.27 -7.66 -14.29
N GLY A 27 -25.06 -7.88 -15.35
CA GLY A 27 -24.55 -8.36 -16.63
C GLY A 27 -23.70 -7.32 -17.36
N GLN A 28 -24.10 -6.04 -17.28
CA GLN A 28 -23.42 -4.94 -17.96
C GLN A 28 -22.01 -4.66 -17.43
N ILE A 29 -21.77 -4.80 -16.13
CA ILE A 29 -20.42 -4.61 -15.55
C ILE A 29 -19.49 -5.77 -15.87
N GLN A 30 -20.01 -7.01 -15.89
CA GLN A 30 -19.25 -8.18 -16.32
C GLN A 30 -18.80 -8.04 -17.79
N GLU A 31 -19.74 -7.73 -18.68
CA GLU A 31 -19.44 -7.50 -20.11
C GLU A 31 -18.40 -6.39 -20.30
N TYR A 32 -18.54 -5.29 -19.56
CA TYR A 32 -17.57 -4.19 -19.59
C TYR A 32 -16.18 -4.64 -19.15
N ILE A 33 -16.04 -5.28 -17.99
CA ILE A 33 -14.74 -5.75 -17.48
C ILE A 33 -14.11 -6.73 -18.45
N VAL A 34 -14.86 -7.72 -18.94
CA VAL A 34 -14.35 -8.72 -19.89
C VAL A 34 -13.89 -8.06 -21.20
N ALA A 35 -14.59 -7.05 -21.69
CA ALA A 35 -14.21 -6.32 -22.90
C ALA A 35 -12.96 -5.43 -22.71
N HIS A 36 -12.69 -4.97 -21.48
CA HIS A 36 -11.55 -4.11 -21.15
C HIS A 36 -10.42 -4.86 -20.43
N THR A 37 -10.46 -6.21 -20.46
CA THR A 37 -9.40 -7.06 -19.93
C THR A 37 -8.47 -7.50 -21.05
N SER A 38 -7.18 -7.22 -20.90
CA SER A 38 -6.12 -7.65 -21.80
C SER A 38 -5.22 -8.69 -21.11
N PRO A 39 -4.76 -9.74 -21.83
CA PRO A 39 -3.84 -10.72 -21.26
C PRO A 39 -2.46 -10.10 -21.02
N ILE A 40 -1.82 -10.52 -19.93
CA ILE A 40 -0.38 -10.35 -19.72
C ILE A 40 0.25 -11.72 -20.00
N ASN A 41 1.15 -11.77 -20.99
CA ASN A 41 1.65 -13.02 -21.53
C ASN A 41 2.76 -13.63 -20.67
N SER A 42 3.49 -12.78 -19.94
CA SER A 42 4.62 -13.18 -19.12
C SER A 42 4.74 -12.35 -17.84
N VAL A 43 5.17 -13.01 -16.77
CA VAL A 43 5.59 -12.36 -15.51
C VAL A 43 7.11 -12.43 -15.32
N GLU A 44 7.83 -13.02 -16.27
CA GLU A 44 9.27 -13.21 -16.17
C GLU A 44 9.99 -11.86 -16.32
N PHE A 45 10.85 -11.54 -15.35
CA PHE A 45 11.49 -10.23 -15.25
C PHE A 45 12.30 -9.83 -16.49
N ASN A 46 12.89 -10.83 -17.16
CA ASN A 46 13.75 -10.65 -18.32
C ASN A 46 12.98 -10.64 -19.66
N ASP A 47 11.66 -10.84 -19.65
CA ASP A 47 10.81 -10.61 -20.83
C ASP A 47 10.53 -9.12 -21.02
N THR A 48 11.35 -8.50 -21.88
CA THR A 48 11.32 -7.07 -22.22
C THR A 48 10.55 -6.75 -23.50
N SER A 49 9.81 -7.71 -24.06
CA SER A 49 9.01 -7.49 -25.28
C SER A 49 7.89 -6.46 -25.07
N TYR A 50 7.34 -6.41 -23.85
CA TYR A 50 6.37 -5.43 -23.31
C TYR A 50 5.10 -5.14 -24.13
N ASN A 51 4.87 -5.81 -25.26
CA ASN A 51 3.68 -5.63 -26.09
C ASN A 51 2.39 -5.90 -25.33
N ASP A 52 2.43 -6.87 -24.40
CA ASP A 52 1.34 -7.24 -23.51
C ASP A 52 1.06 -6.20 -22.41
N LEU A 53 1.99 -5.27 -22.15
CA LEU A 53 1.83 -4.17 -21.19
C LEU A 53 1.39 -2.84 -21.85
N ILE A 54 1.24 -2.80 -23.18
CA ILE A 54 0.75 -1.61 -23.89
C ILE A 54 -0.62 -1.16 -23.38
N PRO A 55 -1.63 -2.04 -23.19
CA PRO A 55 -2.92 -1.62 -22.63
C PRO A 55 -2.79 -0.96 -21.25
N LEU A 56 -1.95 -1.51 -20.38
CA LEU A 56 -1.65 -0.95 -19.06
C LEU A 56 -1.00 0.44 -19.17
N SER A 57 -0.02 0.61 -20.07
CA SER A 57 0.62 1.92 -20.26
C SER A 57 -0.33 2.99 -20.77
N ARG A 58 -1.28 2.63 -21.65
CA ARG A 58 -2.30 3.55 -22.16
C ARG A 58 -3.27 3.97 -21.06
N ALA A 59 -3.68 3.04 -20.20
CA ALA A 59 -4.55 3.31 -19.08
C ALA A 59 -3.88 4.21 -18.02
N ILE A 60 -2.60 3.96 -17.72
CA ILE A 60 -1.80 4.82 -16.83
C ILE A 60 -1.58 6.20 -17.45
N GLY A 61 -1.30 6.30 -18.75
CA GLY A 61 -1.08 7.57 -19.42
C GLY A 61 0.08 8.40 -18.84
N ASP A 62 -0.19 9.66 -18.53
CA ASP A 62 0.77 10.64 -18.04
C ASP A 62 0.87 10.72 -16.50
N LYS A 63 0.17 9.83 -15.79
CA LYS A 63 0.12 9.83 -14.32
C LYS A 63 1.52 9.76 -13.73
N ARG A 64 1.73 10.54 -12.67
CA ARG A 64 3.01 10.67 -11.98
C ARG A 64 3.17 9.63 -10.88
N VAL A 65 2.07 9.18 -10.28
CA VAL A 65 2.07 8.18 -9.22
C VAL A 65 1.31 6.94 -9.68
N VAL A 66 1.93 5.77 -9.57
CA VAL A 66 1.28 4.48 -9.80
C VAL A 66 1.35 3.68 -8.51
N MET A 67 0.21 3.24 -7.99
CA MET A 67 0.19 2.34 -6.83
C MET A 67 -0.06 0.91 -7.30
N LEU A 68 0.81 -0.02 -6.92
CA LEU A 68 0.73 -1.43 -7.24
C LEU A 68 0.42 -2.24 -5.97
N GLY A 69 -0.81 -2.75 -5.93
CA GLY A 69 -1.35 -3.56 -4.84
C GLY A 69 -0.76 -4.96 -4.81
N GLU A 70 -1.14 -5.72 -3.79
CA GLU A 70 -1.00 -7.17 -3.70
C GLU A 70 -2.12 -7.71 -2.82
N LEU A 71 -2.64 -8.90 -3.17
CA LEU A 71 -3.74 -9.52 -2.42
C LEU A 71 -3.29 -10.03 -1.05
N PHE A 72 -2.07 -10.54 -0.99
CA PHE A 72 -1.38 -10.99 0.22
C PHE A 72 0.14 -11.09 -0.05
N HIS A 73 0.98 -10.89 0.97
CA HIS A 73 2.43 -10.77 0.80
C HIS A 73 3.17 -12.07 0.43
N GLY A 74 2.50 -13.22 0.44
CA GLY A 74 3.10 -14.54 0.27
C GLY A 74 3.08 -15.09 -1.16
N ASP A 75 2.52 -14.36 -2.12
CA ASP A 75 2.35 -14.81 -3.50
C ASP A 75 3.56 -14.45 -4.38
N GLY A 76 4.36 -15.46 -4.72
CA GLY A 76 5.52 -15.34 -5.60
C GLY A 76 5.16 -14.94 -7.04
N GLU A 77 3.96 -15.26 -7.54
CA GLU A 77 3.53 -14.82 -8.87
C GLU A 77 3.24 -13.32 -8.89
N THR A 78 2.63 -12.80 -7.82
CA THR A 78 2.50 -11.35 -7.59
C THR A 78 3.86 -10.66 -7.56
N MET A 79 4.85 -11.25 -6.86
CA MET A 79 6.20 -10.70 -6.79
C MET A 79 6.84 -10.61 -8.18
N LYS A 80 6.74 -11.66 -9.00
CA LYS A 80 7.25 -11.65 -10.38
C LYS A 80 6.55 -10.61 -11.25
N LEU A 81 5.22 -10.59 -11.25
CA LEU A 81 4.42 -9.66 -12.03
C LEU A 81 4.76 -8.21 -11.69
N LYS A 82 4.71 -7.84 -10.40
CA LYS A 82 5.04 -6.48 -9.97
C LYS A 82 6.49 -6.13 -10.30
N SER A 83 7.44 -7.06 -10.14
CA SER A 83 8.84 -6.83 -10.52
C SER A 83 9.01 -6.51 -12.00
N ARG A 84 8.36 -7.28 -12.88
CA ARG A 84 8.35 -7.00 -14.34
C ARG A 84 7.71 -5.64 -14.64
N LEU A 85 6.62 -5.29 -13.95
CA LEU A 85 5.97 -3.99 -14.08
C LEU A 85 6.88 -2.83 -13.62
N ILE A 86 7.61 -2.97 -12.50
CA ILE A 86 8.57 -1.95 -12.06
C ILE A 86 9.60 -1.69 -13.17
N ARG A 87 10.18 -2.74 -13.76
CA ARG A 87 11.14 -2.60 -14.84
C ARG A 87 10.52 -1.89 -16.06
N PHE A 88 9.33 -2.31 -16.48
CA PHE A 88 8.60 -1.69 -17.59
C PHE A 88 8.31 -0.20 -17.33
N LEU A 89 7.77 0.13 -16.17
CA LEU A 89 7.46 1.51 -15.78
C LEU A 89 8.72 2.38 -15.75
N HIS A 90 9.84 1.82 -15.29
CA HIS A 90 11.12 2.51 -15.28
C HIS A 90 11.67 2.75 -16.68
N GLU A 91 11.82 1.69 -17.49
CA GLU A 91 12.46 1.75 -18.81
C GLU A 91 11.61 2.46 -19.87
N ARG A 92 10.27 2.35 -19.79
CA ARG A 92 9.35 2.80 -20.85
C ARG A 92 8.49 4.00 -20.49
N MET A 93 8.24 4.21 -19.20
CA MET A 93 7.31 5.25 -18.74
C MET A 93 7.94 6.32 -17.85
N GLY A 94 9.25 6.25 -17.62
CA GLY A 94 10.03 7.27 -16.90
C GLY A 94 9.88 7.25 -15.38
N PHE A 95 9.32 6.19 -14.80
CA PHE A 95 9.20 6.06 -13.34
C PHE A 95 10.55 5.75 -12.70
N ASN A 96 11.02 6.59 -11.79
CA ASN A 96 12.38 6.56 -11.27
C ASN A 96 12.47 6.61 -9.74
N VAL A 97 11.33 6.51 -9.05
CA VAL A 97 11.27 6.32 -7.59
C VAL A 97 10.36 5.14 -7.26
N LEU A 98 10.87 4.15 -6.53
CA LEU A 98 10.13 3.02 -5.98
C LEU A 98 9.96 3.19 -4.47
N VAL A 99 8.73 3.44 -4.04
CA VAL A 99 8.35 3.56 -2.63
C VAL A 99 7.80 2.23 -2.15
N PHE A 100 8.51 1.57 -1.24
CA PHE A 100 8.00 0.36 -0.58
C PHE A 100 7.11 0.70 0.61
N GLU A 101 6.13 -0.15 0.89
CA GLU A 101 5.48 -0.32 2.20
C GLU A 101 6.48 -0.91 3.22
N SER A 102 7.62 -0.24 3.35
CA SER A 102 8.71 -0.54 4.27
C SER A 102 9.12 0.73 5.00
N ASP A 103 9.99 0.57 5.98
CA ASP A 103 10.32 1.57 6.99
C ASP A 103 10.75 2.94 6.40
N PHE A 104 9.97 3.98 6.70
CA PHE A 104 10.13 5.36 6.23
C PHE A 104 11.46 5.96 6.69
N PHE A 105 11.79 5.89 7.98
CA PHE A 105 13.05 6.44 8.47
C PHE A 105 14.23 5.72 7.80
N SER A 106 14.17 4.39 7.82
CA SER A 106 15.21 3.50 7.35
C SER A 106 15.54 3.65 5.88
N LEU A 107 14.54 3.61 5.00
CA LEU A 107 14.79 3.72 3.56
C LEU A 107 15.17 5.13 3.14
N ASN A 108 14.72 6.18 3.84
CA ASN A 108 15.08 7.55 3.50
C ASN A 108 16.47 7.93 4.02
N GLU A 109 16.77 7.71 5.31
CA GLU A 109 18.10 8.00 5.87
C GLU A 109 19.14 6.95 5.48
N GLY A 110 18.74 5.68 5.37
CA GLY A 110 19.62 4.62 4.88
C GLY A 110 20.02 4.86 3.43
N TYR A 111 19.11 5.34 2.57
CA TYR A 111 19.48 5.71 1.20
C TYR A 111 20.46 6.89 1.20
N ASN A 112 20.26 7.91 2.05
CA ASN A 112 21.26 8.98 2.24
C ASN A 112 22.62 8.43 2.70
N ALA A 113 22.64 7.49 3.64
CA ALA A 113 23.87 6.85 4.10
C ALA A 113 24.56 6.03 2.99
N PHE A 114 23.79 5.34 2.14
CA PHE A 114 24.30 4.67 0.95
C PHE A 114 24.93 5.67 -0.04
N ARG A 115 24.26 6.79 -0.33
CA ARG A 115 24.80 7.86 -1.19
C ARG A 115 26.07 8.50 -0.64
N GLN A 116 26.26 8.47 0.67
CA GLN A 116 27.47 8.93 1.37
C GLN A 116 28.51 7.81 1.54
N HIS A 117 28.32 6.65 0.90
CA HIS A 117 29.20 5.46 0.99
C HIS A 117 29.41 4.93 2.42
N LYS A 118 28.47 5.21 3.35
CA LYS A 118 28.51 4.71 4.73
C LYS A 118 28.01 3.27 4.86
N ILE A 119 27.17 2.83 3.93
CA ILE A 119 26.67 1.47 3.81
C ILE A 119 26.64 1.05 2.34
N SER A 120 26.70 -0.26 2.06
CA SER A 120 26.48 -0.78 0.71
C SER A 120 24.99 -0.78 0.35
N PHE A 121 24.69 -0.91 -0.94
CA PHE A 121 23.30 -1.07 -1.40
C PHE A 121 22.65 -2.36 -0.87
N ASP A 122 23.43 -3.43 -0.74
CA ASP A 122 22.97 -4.68 -0.12
C ASP A 122 22.61 -4.47 1.35
N SER A 123 23.46 -3.78 2.12
CA SER A 123 23.13 -3.44 3.51
C SER A 123 21.89 -2.55 3.60
N LEU A 124 21.69 -1.61 2.67
CA LEU A 124 20.48 -0.80 2.60
C LEU A 124 19.23 -1.68 2.42
N LEU A 125 19.22 -2.55 1.41
CA LEU A 125 18.09 -3.44 1.16
C LEU A 125 17.82 -4.37 2.36
N TYR A 126 18.86 -5.02 2.90
CA TYR A 126 18.74 -5.96 4.01
C TYR A 126 18.24 -5.30 5.30
N LEU A 127 18.73 -4.09 5.60
CA LEU A 127 18.38 -3.40 6.84
C LEU A 127 17.07 -2.62 6.76
N SER A 128 16.52 -2.38 5.56
CA SER A 128 15.48 -1.35 5.37
C SER A 128 14.23 -1.81 4.64
N VAL A 129 14.33 -2.77 3.71
CA VAL A 129 13.16 -3.39 3.06
C VAL A 129 12.71 -4.59 3.89
N PHE A 130 11.39 -4.71 4.13
CA PHE A 130 10.91 -5.77 5.03
C PHE A 130 11.20 -7.19 4.49
N PRO A 131 11.47 -8.16 5.39
CA PRO A 131 11.83 -9.52 5.00
C PRO A 131 10.75 -10.27 4.21
N THR A 132 9.50 -9.83 4.26
CA THR A 132 8.44 -10.42 3.42
C THR A 132 8.79 -10.34 1.93
N TRP A 133 9.51 -9.31 1.51
CA TRP A 133 9.98 -9.14 0.13
C TRP A 133 11.44 -9.57 -0.04
N THR A 134 12.34 -9.23 0.88
CA THR A 134 13.77 -9.56 0.73
C THR A 134 14.11 -11.04 0.93
N GLN A 135 13.23 -11.80 1.57
CA GLN A 135 13.37 -13.25 1.69
C GLN A 135 12.60 -14.03 0.61
N CYS A 136 12.06 -13.33 -0.40
CA CYS A 136 11.29 -13.96 -1.46
C CYS A 136 12.14 -14.18 -2.70
N GLN A 137 12.48 -15.42 -3.04
CA GLN A 137 13.33 -15.73 -4.20
C GLN A 137 12.85 -15.06 -5.49
N GLN A 138 11.54 -15.00 -5.70
CA GLN A 138 10.93 -14.38 -6.87
C GLN A 138 11.22 -12.86 -7.02
N MET A 139 11.73 -12.20 -5.98
CA MET A 139 12.17 -10.79 -6.02
C MET A 139 13.64 -10.61 -6.41
N HIS A 140 14.39 -11.71 -6.61
CA HIS A 140 15.84 -11.66 -6.85
C HIS A 140 16.24 -10.75 -8.01
N GLU A 141 15.61 -10.93 -9.17
CA GLU A 141 15.88 -10.16 -10.37
C GLU A 141 15.60 -8.66 -10.17
N LEU A 142 14.55 -8.31 -9.41
CA LEU A 142 14.28 -6.91 -9.08
C LEU A 142 15.38 -6.31 -8.19
N PHE A 143 15.84 -7.01 -7.16
CA PHE A 143 16.92 -6.49 -6.31
C PHE A 143 18.24 -6.38 -7.06
N GLN A 144 18.52 -7.30 -8.00
CA GLN A 144 19.65 -7.16 -8.90
C GLN A 144 19.51 -5.92 -9.78
N TYR A 145 18.36 -5.74 -10.43
CA TYR A 145 18.09 -4.57 -11.26
C TYR A 145 18.20 -3.25 -10.49
N LEU A 146 17.68 -3.20 -9.26
CA LEU A 146 17.81 -2.04 -8.38
C LEU A 146 19.28 -1.71 -8.12
N ARG A 147 20.10 -2.73 -7.83
CA ARG A 147 21.55 -2.55 -7.62
C ARG A 147 22.22 -1.99 -8.86
N GLU A 148 21.96 -2.56 -10.02
CA GLU A 148 22.53 -2.12 -11.31
C GLU A 148 22.09 -0.69 -11.66
N SER A 149 20.84 -0.32 -11.35
CA SER A 149 20.30 1.01 -11.62
C SER A 149 21.03 2.13 -10.87
N THR A 150 21.63 1.84 -9.70
CA THR A 150 22.36 2.86 -8.91
C THR A 150 23.57 3.47 -9.62
N SER A 151 24.09 2.78 -10.65
CA SER A 151 25.22 3.24 -11.47
C SER A 151 24.81 3.52 -12.93
N GLY A 152 23.52 3.42 -13.24
CA GLY A 152 22.97 3.59 -14.58
C GLY A 152 22.73 5.05 -14.97
N LYS A 153 22.39 5.28 -16.26
CA LYS A 153 22.00 6.60 -16.76
C LYS A 153 20.66 7.09 -16.20
N GLN A 154 19.79 6.16 -15.85
CA GLN A 154 18.49 6.40 -15.23
C GLN A 154 18.44 5.55 -13.97
N GLU A 155 18.62 6.21 -12.83
CA GLU A 155 18.62 5.57 -11.52
C GLU A 155 17.18 5.29 -11.08
N LEU A 156 16.94 4.12 -10.49
CA LEU A 156 15.71 3.82 -9.77
C LEU A 156 15.95 3.97 -8.26
N ILE A 157 15.54 5.12 -7.73
CA ILE A 157 15.68 5.46 -6.31
C ILE A 157 14.72 4.60 -5.50
N ILE A 158 15.17 4.06 -4.35
CA ILE A 158 14.27 3.38 -3.40
C ILE A 158 13.95 4.28 -2.20
N SER A 159 12.72 4.20 -1.73
CA SER A 159 12.23 4.91 -0.55
C SER A 159 11.22 4.05 0.21
N GLY A 160 10.89 4.44 1.44
CA GLY A 160 9.90 3.78 2.29
C GLY A 160 8.85 4.76 2.76
N MET A 161 7.67 4.25 3.14
CA MET A 161 6.56 5.06 3.67
C MET A 161 5.99 4.54 5.00
N ASP A 162 6.36 3.34 5.44
CA ASP A 162 5.81 2.73 6.65
C ASP A 162 6.49 3.27 7.90
N ASN A 163 5.73 3.75 8.88
CA ASN A 163 6.28 4.31 10.11
C ASN A 163 6.60 3.28 11.20
N ARG A 164 6.41 1.97 11.00
CA ARG A 164 6.62 0.93 12.04
C ARG A 164 7.97 1.02 12.78
N GLY A 165 9.05 1.45 12.12
CA GLY A 165 10.34 1.71 12.77
C GLY A 165 11.07 0.45 13.25
N ILE A 166 10.75 -0.71 12.65
CA ILE A 166 11.18 -2.04 13.11
C ILE A 166 12.31 -2.63 12.28
N SER A 167 12.71 -1.93 11.23
CA SER A 167 13.77 -2.39 10.35
C SER A 167 15.13 -2.39 11.06
N GLY A 168 16.07 -3.21 10.57
CA GLY A 168 17.39 -3.33 11.16
C GLY A 168 18.15 -2.00 11.24
N TYR A 169 17.93 -1.09 10.27
CA TYR A 169 18.54 0.24 10.28
C TYR A 169 17.90 1.13 11.36
N SER A 170 16.57 1.20 11.43
CA SER A 170 15.86 2.00 12.43
C SER A 170 16.23 1.60 13.85
N LEU A 171 16.31 0.29 14.13
CA LEU A 171 16.71 -0.22 15.43
C LEU A 171 18.14 0.20 15.83
N ARG A 172 19.03 0.45 14.87
CA ARG A 172 20.43 0.87 15.10
C ARG A 172 20.59 2.38 15.18
N TYR A 173 19.93 3.13 14.29
CA TYR A 173 20.31 4.52 14.00
C TYR A 173 19.23 5.56 14.35
N LEU A 174 17.95 5.18 14.49
CA LEU A 174 16.86 6.16 14.68
C LEU A 174 17.06 7.03 15.91
N LYS A 175 17.41 6.44 17.04
CA LYS A 175 17.60 7.17 18.30
C LYS A 175 18.68 8.25 18.16
N GLY A 176 19.84 7.91 17.59
CA GLY A 176 20.95 8.84 17.43
C GLY A 176 20.65 9.93 16.41
N ALA A 177 20.01 9.58 15.29
CA ALA A 177 19.62 10.53 14.25
C ALA A 177 18.61 11.56 14.77
N VAL A 178 17.58 11.10 15.49
CA VAL A 178 16.59 12.00 16.12
C VAL A 178 17.24 12.89 17.19
N ASP A 179 18.11 12.36 18.06
CA ASP A 179 18.81 13.18 19.07
C ASP A 179 19.67 14.28 18.41
N ALA A 180 20.45 13.91 17.38
CA ALA A 180 21.29 14.86 16.65
C ALA A 180 20.46 15.95 15.98
N PHE A 181 19.35 15.58 15.32
CA PHE A 181 18.45 16.54 14.68
C PHE A 181 17.80 17.50 15.69
N LEU A 182 17.28 16.98 16.81
CA LEU A 182 16.63 17.81 17.83
C LEU A 182 17.61 18.81 18.45
N ARG A 183 18.85 18.38 18.75
CA ARG A 183 19.90 19.27 19.26
C ARG A 183 20.29 20.35 18.26
N LYS A 184 20.45 19.97 16.98
CA LYS A 184 20.73 20.90 15.89
C LYS A 184 19.61 21.93 15.71
N SER A 185 18.36 21.52 15.91
CA SER A 185 17.19 22.39 15.78
C SER A 185 17.10 23.46 16.88
N GLY A 186 17.83 23.30 17.98
CA GLY A 186 17.87 24.30 19.06
C GLY A 186 16.55 24.50 19.81
N ILE A 187 15.59 23.57 19.70
CA ILE A 187 14.29 23.69 20.37
C ILE A 187 14.47 23.65 21.90
N PRO A 188 13.69 24.42 22.68
CA PRO A 188 13.82 24.46 24.14
C PRO A 188 13.74 23.07 24.81
N PHE A 189 12.98 22.14 24.23
CA PHE A 189 12.79 20.78 24.77
C PHE A 189 14.10 20.01 25.00
N VAL A 190 15.18 20.25 24.24
CA VAL A 190 16.44 19.52 24.43
C VAL A 190 17.16 19.87 25.74
N HIS A 191 16.78 20.98 26.37
CA HIS A 191 17.30 21.43 27.66
C HIS A 191 16.38 21.08 28.84
N ASP A 192 15.20 20.51 28.59
CA ASP A 192 14.29 20.08 29.65
C ASP A 192 14.86 18.86 30.40
N SER A 193 14.66 18.83 31.72
CA SER A 193 14.96 17.70 32.58
C SER A 193 14.41 16.35 32.08
N VAL A 194 13.25 16.36 31.39
CA VAL A 194 12.60 15.16 30.85
C VAL A 194 13.21 14.67 29.53
N TYR A 195 14.09 15.46 28.89
CA TYR A 195 14.71 15.10 27.62
C TYR A 195 15.51 13.79 27.70
N ARG A 196 16.25 13.58 28.80
CA ARG A 196 17.01 12.34 29.00
C ARG A 196 16.12 11.11 28.98
N TYR A 197 14.93 11.22 29.59
CA TYR A 197 13.93 10.17 29.58
C TYR A 197 13.37 9.94 28.17
N PHE A 198 12.95 11.01 27.49
CA PHE A 198 12.48 10.98 26.10
C PHE A 198 13.48 10.28 25.18
N HIS A 199 14.75 10.72 25.21
CA HIS A 199 15.83 10.14 24.41
C HIS A 199 16.06 8.65 24.72
N SER A 200 15.92 8.24 25.99
CA SER A 200 16.06 6.82 26.38
C SER A 200 14.94 5.93 25.82
N MET A 201 13.80 6.50 25.45
CA MET A 201 12.62 5.81 24.96
C MET A 201 12.56 5.72 23.44
N LEU A 202 13.26 6.60 22.71
CA LEU A 202 13.34 6.56 21.25
C LEU A 202 13.77 5.18 20.72
N GLY A 203 13.08 4.69 19.68
CA GLY A 203 13.35 3.39 19.06
C GLY A 203 12.85 2.17 19.85
N LYS A 204 12.27 2.35 21.05
CA LYS A 204 11.70 1.24 21.84
C LYS A 204 10.25 0.91 21.51
N SER A 205 9.57 1.71 20.69
CA SER A 205 8.15 1.53 20.34
C SER A 205 7.81 0.08 19.98
N TYR A 206 8.63 -0.59 19.18
CA TYR A 206 8.42 -1.99 18.77
C TYR A 206 8.57 -3.03 19.89
N SER A 207 9.63 -2.94 20.71
CA SER A 207 9.78 -3.79 21.89
C SER A 207 8.59 -3.64 22.85
N LEU A 208 7.94 -2.47 22.80
CA LEU A 208 6.74 -2.12 23.54
C LEU A 208 5.43 -2.39 22.76
N VAL A 209 5.43 -3.01 21.56
CA VAL A 209 4.22 -3.59 20.92
C VAL A 209 4.11 -5.10 21.23
N TYR A 210 5.25 -5.79 21.40
CA TYR A 210 5.28 -7.26 21.55
C TYR A 210 5.91 -7.81 22.85
N GLY A 211 6.56 -7.01 23.71
CA GLY A 211 7.14 -7.45 25.01
C GLY A 211 6.17 -7.50 26.20
N LYS A 212 6.51 -8.16 27.32
CA LYS A 212 5.59 -8.31 28.48
C LYS A 212 5.59 -7.14 29.49
N ASN A 213 6.58 -6.25 29.46
CA ASN A 213 6.76 -5.20 30.48
C ASN A 213 7.07 -3.86 29.80
N ARG A 214 6.26 -2.82 30.04
CA ARG A 214 6.22 -1.64 29.15
C ARG A 214 5.95 -0.28 29.83
N PRO A 215 6.67 0.12 30.89
CA PRO A 215 6.52 1.45 31.46
C PRO A 215 6.94 2.53 30.44
N GLY A 216 6.13 3.60 30.34
CA GLY A 216 6.53 4.83 29.64
C GLY A 216 5.85 5.17 28.30
N LEU A 217 4.90 4.34 27.85
CA LEU A 217 4.11 4.63 26.64
C LEU A 217 3.33 5.95 26.76
N ASP A 218 2.61 6.14 27.87
CA ASP A 218 1.83 7.35 28.12
C ASP A 218 2.68 8.62 28.13
N SER A 219 3.89 8.53 28.71
CA SER A 219 4.83 9.64 28.73
C SER A 219 5.27 10.02 27.32
N MET A 220 5.58 9.05 26.45
CA MET A 220 5.95 9.36 25.06
C MET A 220 4.79 9.96 24.26
N ILE A 221 3.56 9.48 24.48
CA ILE A 221 2.36 10.03 23.83
C ILE A 221 2.11 11.49 24.24
N LYS A 222 2.50 11.88 25.46
CA LYS A 222 2.42 13.27 25.95
C LYS A 222 3.60 14.15 25.50
N LEU A 223 4.82 13.60 25.48
CA LEU A 223 6.03 14.36 25.16
C LEU A 223 6.21 14.60 23.66
N LEU A 224 5.89 13.63 22.80
CA LEU A 224 6.06 13.78 21.34
C LEU A 224 5.29 14.97 20.75
N PRO A 225 4.02 15.24 21.12
CA PRO A 225 3.32 16.46 20.68
C PRO A 225 4.04 17.75 21.06
N VAL A 226 4.67 17.83 22.24
CA VAL A 226 5.45 19.02 22.65
C VAL A 226 6.62 19.24 21.70
N VAL A 227 7.37 18.18 21.38
CA VAL A 227 8.50 18.24 20.43
C VAL A 227 8.02 18.64 19.03
N ILE A 228 6.95 18.01 18.55
CA ILE A 228 6.38 18.27 17.22
C ILE A 228 5.90 19.72 17.10
N ASN A 229 5.21 20.24 18.13
CA ASN A 229 4.73 21.62 18.14
C ASN A 229 5.89 22.62 18.15
N GLN A 230 6.89 22.43 19.02
CA GLN A 230 8.06 23.33 19.06
C GLN A 230 8.82 23.34 17.74
N LEU A 231 8.98 22.19 17.07
CA LEU A 231 9.60 22.14 15.73
C LEU A 231 8.74 22.82 14.66
N SER A 232 7.41 22.76 14.79
CA SER A 232 6.48 23.39 13.84
C SER A 232 6.39 24.90 14.03
N GLU A 233 6.55 25.40 15.27
CA GLU A 233 6.51 26.83 15.62
C GLU A 233 7.84 27.55 15.38
N ASN A 234 8.98 26.91 15.69
CA ASN A 234 10.31 27.53 15.60
C ASN A 234 10.93 27.52 14.20
N SER A 235 10.20 27.04 13.20
CA SER A 235 10.77 26.88 11.88
C SER A 235 9.81 27.44 10.85
N PRO A 236 10.32 28.06 9.77
CA PRO A 236 9.66 28.08 8.46
C PRO A 236 9.39 26.65 7.89
N ALA A 237 9.21 25.65 8.78
CA ALA A 237 9.41 24.18 8.70
C ALA A 237 8.59 23.45 7.65
N LEU A 238 7.75 24.18 6.95
CA LEU A 238 7.10 23.67 5.77
C LEU A 238 7.94 23.93 4.52
N GLU A 239 9.17 24.44 4.58
CA GLU A 239 10.05 24.62 3.40
C GLU A 239 11.29 23.71 3.39
N ASP A 240 11.98 23.50 4.52
CA ASP A 240 13.16 22.63 4.60
C ASP A 240 12.80 21.13 4.56
N LEU A 241 13.54 20.38 3.75
CA LEU A 241 13.35 18.93 3.57
C LEU A 241 13.75 18.13 4.81
N GLU A 242 14.83 18.50 5.50
CA GLU A 242 15.30 17.75 6.68
C GLU A 242 14.28 17.84 7.82
N THR A 243 13.78 19.04 8.10
CA THR A 243 12.77 19.28 9.13
C THR A 243 11.46 18.56 8.81
N GLY A 244 10.97 18.66 7.57
CA GLY A 244 9.77 17.94 7.13
C GLY A 244 9.91 16.42 7.28
N PHE A 245 11.09 15.87 6.95
CA PHE A 245 11.39 14.46 7.14
C PHE A 245 11.31 14.06 8.63
N TYR A 246 12.03 14.75 9.52
CA TYR A 246 12.05 14.40 10.94
C TYR A 246 10.72 14.66 11.65
N LEU A 247 9.93 15.66 11.21
CA LEU A 247 8.55 15.83 11.68
C LEU A 247 7.70 14.60 11.37
N ASN A 248 7.80 14.05 10.17
CA ASN A 248 7.11 12.81 9.80
C ASN A 248 7.61 11.59 10.58
N VAL A 249 8.92 11.50 10.84
CA VAL A 249 9.48 10.45 11.72
C VAL A 249 8.89 10.55 13.13
N LEU A 250 8.84 11.75 13.73
CA LEU A 250 8.30 11.97 15.08
C LEU A 250 6.80 11.70 15.18
N LYS A 251 6.01 12.14 14.18
CA LYS A 251 4.58 11.82 14.07
C LYS A 251 4.38 10.30 13.94
N GLY A 252 5.20 9.63 13.14
CA GLY A 252 5.17 8.18 13.00
C GLY A 252 5.51 7.43 14.29
N LEU A 253 6.47 7.92 15.07
CA LEU A 253 6.74 7.40 16.41
C LEU A 253 5.51 7.57 17.32
N LEU A 254 4.87 8.74 17.31
CA LEU A 254 3.67 9.02 18.12
C LEU A 254 2.54 8.04 17.80
N ILE A 255 2.28 7.81 16.50
CA ILE A 255 1.29 6.82 16.05
C ILE A 255 1.66 5.42 16.56
N ASN A 256 2.92 5.01 16.44
CA ASN A 256 3.34 3.70 16.95
C ASN A 256 3.14 3.56 18.46
N TYR A 257 3.51 4.57 19.25
CA TYR A 257 3.28 4.51 20.71
C TYR A 257 1.79 4.44 21.06
N LYS A 258 0.93 5.17 20.33
CA LYS A 258 -0.53 5.09 20.49
C LYS A 258 -1.05 3.69 20.14
N LEU A 259 -0.58 3.10 19.05
CA LEU A 259 -0.93 1.73 18.66
C LEU A 259 -0.42 0.72 19.68
N SER A 260 0.82 0.84 20.18
CA SER A 260 1.37 0.02 21.26
C SER A 260 0.48 0.04 22.50
N LEU A 261 0.03 1.24 22.90
CA LEU A 261 -0.84 1.43 24.07
C LEU A 261 -2.22 0.82 23.85
N TYR A 262 -2.79 1.01 22.66
CA TYR A 262 -4.06 0.40 22.28
C TYR A 262 -4.01 -1.13 22.34
N TYR A 263 -2.99 -1.75 21.75
CA TYR A 263 -2.80 -3.21 21.81
C TYR A 263 -2.57 -3.73 23.23
N TYR A 264 -1.97 -2.91 24.11
CA TYR A 264 -1.77 -3.26 25.51
C TYR A 264 -3.09 -3.35 26.29
N TYR A 265 -3.97 -2.36 26.17
CA TYR A 265 -5.21 -2.33 26.95
C TYR A 265 -6.34 -3.23 26.40
N ASN A 266 -6.37 -3.49 25.09
CA ASN A 266 -7.52 -4.14 24.44
C ASN A 266 -7.31 -5.63 24.05
N SER A 267 -6.31 -6.32 24.60
CA SER A 267 -5.94 -7.68 24.15
C SER A 267 -7.00 -8.78 24.41
N ALA A 268 -8.05 -8.52 25.20
CA ALA A 268 -9.19 -9.43 25.38
C ALA A 268 -10.43 -9.06 24.53
N GLU A 269 -10.60 -7.77 24.18
CA GLU A 269 -11.75 -7.23 23.42
C GLU A 269 -11.46 -7.12 21.90
N TYR A 270 -10.21 -7.44 21.52
CA TYR A 270 -9.61 -7.44 20.17
C TYR A 270 -10.47 -8.03 19.05
N LYS A 271 -11.44 -8.91 19.34
CA LYS A 271 -12.26 -9.54 18.29
C LYS A 271 -13.35 -8.63 17.70
N ARG A 272 -13.62 -7.44 18.24
CA ARG A 272 -14.83 -6.67 17.86
C ARG A 272 -14.66 -5.28 17.25
N ASP A 273 -13.55 -4.55 17.42
CA ASP A 273 -13.44 -3.15 16.95
C ASP A 273 -12.09 -2.88 16.24
N ARG A 274 -12.07 -2.94 14.89
CA ARG A 274 -10.87 -2.80 14.03
C ARG A 274 -10.48 -1.33 13.78
N LYS A 275 -10.35 -0.52 14.84
CA LYS A 275 -10.06 0.93 14.76
C LYS A 275 -8.56 1.28 14.74
N ASP A 276 -7.67 0.29 14.62
CA ASP A 276 -6.21 0.39 14.68
C ASP A 276 -5.54 0.71 13.32
N HIS A 277 -6.01 0.07 12.26
CA HIS A 277 -5.53 0.34 10.90
C HIS A 277 -5.68 1.80 10.41
N PRO A 278 -6.73 2.58 10.76
CA PRO A 278 -6.86 3.97 10.32
C PRO A 278 -5.71 4.89 10.78
N LEU A 279 -5.17 4.67 11.99
CA LEU A 279 -4.09 5.51 12.52
C LEU A 279 -2.77 5.23 11.80
N HIS A 280 -2.46 3.96 11.51
CA HIS A 280 -1.27 3.58 10.74
C HIS A 280 -1.34 4.13 9.32
N ASP A 281 -2.41 3.86 8.59
CA ASP A 281 -2.60 4.30 7.21
C ASP A 281 -2.62 5.83 7.06
N SER A 282 -3.13 6.57 8.06
CA SER A 282 -3.03 8.03 8.06
C SER A 282 -1.59 8.54 8.07
N GLN A 283 -0.69 7.90 8.81
CA GLN A 283 0.72 8.28 8.78
C GLN A 283 1.39 7.84 7.47
N LEU A 284 1.04 6.68 6.91
CA LEU A 284 1.52 6.27 5.59
C LEU A 284 1.12 7.30 4.52
N ALA A 285 -0.11 7.83 4.60
CA ALA A 285 -0.60 8.84 3.66
C ALA A 285 0.16 10.15 3.79
N GLU A 286 0.41 10.62 5.01
CA GLU A 286 1.23 11.81 5.27
C GLU A 286 2.68 11.64 4.79
N ASN A 287 3.27 10.46 5.03
CA ASN A 287 4.61 10.13 4.55
C ASN A 287 4.67 10.14 3.02
N LEU A 288 3.73 9.44 2.36
CA LEU A 288 3.66 9.38 0.91
C LEU A 288 3.39 10.75 0.30
N LYS A 289 2.48 11.55 0.89
CA LYS A 289 2.22 12.92 0.45
C LYS A 289 3.48 13.78 0.52
N TRP A 290 4.25 13.68 1.61
CA TRP A 290 5.53 14.38 1.72
C TRP A 290 6.55 13.90 0.67
N LEU A 291 6.67 12.59 0.42
CA LEU A 291 7.53 12.06 -0.63
C LEU A 291 7.16 12.63 -2.01
N VAL A 292 5.87 12.61 -2.33
CA VAL A 292 5.31 12.99 -3.63
C VAL A 292 5.34 14.50 -3.88
N THR A 293 5.14 15.32 -2.85
CA THR A 293 5.02 16.78 -2.99
C THR A 293 6.30 17.54 -2.63
N ARG A 294 7.20 16.94 -1.84
CA ARG A 294 8.37 17.63 -1.28
C ARG A 294 9.68 16.98 -1.66
N LYS A 295 9.86 15.69 -1.36
CA LYS A 295 11.13 15.01 -1.63
C LYS A 295 11.35 14.73 -3.11
N PHE A 296 10.30 14.34 -3.82
CA PHE A 296 10.31 13.93 -5.21
C PHE A 296 9.21 14.65 -6.03
N PRO A 297 9.18 16.00 -6.03
CA PRO A 297 8.09 16.76 -6.64
C PRO A 297 8.02 16.60 -8.17
N ASN A 298 9.18 16.34 -8.80
CA ASN A 298 9.31 16.26 -10.25
C ASN A 298 9.46 14.82 -10.77
N GLU A 299 9.50 13.84 -9.87
CA GLU A 299 9.75 12.45 -10.22
C GLU A 299 8.44 11.67 -10.42
N LYS A 300 8.52 10.61 -11.23
CA LYS A 300 7.44 9.63 -11.40
C LYS A 300 7.67 8.47 -10.43
N ILE A 301 6.66 8.19 -9.60
CA ILE A 301 6.75 7.35 -8.40
C ILE A 301 5.90 6.10 -8.58
N VAL A 302 6.47 4.93 -8.29
CA VAL A 302 5.73 3.69 -8.12
C VAL A 302 5.65 3.35 -6.64
N VAL A 303 4.46 3.08 -6.13
CA VAL A 303 4.22 2.64 -4.75
C VAL A 303 3.98 1.14 -4.75
N TRP A 304 4.77 0.40 -3.98
CA TRP A 304 4.63 -1.03 -3.76
C TRP A 304 4.00 -1.27 -2.39
N ALA A 305 2.75 -1.75 -2.37
CA ALA A 305 2.05 -1.99 -1.12
C ALA A 305 0.95 -3.05 -1.27
N HIS A 306 0.39 -3.48 -0.14
CA HIS A 306 -0.82 -4.29 -0.08
C HIS A 306 -2.06 -3.54 -0.61
N ASN A 307 -3.04 -4.26 -1.14
CA ASN A 307 -4.31 -3.67 -1.61
C ASN A 307 -4.96 -2.78 -0.54
N THR A 308 -5.00 -3.25 0.71
CA THR A 308 -5.56 -2.51 1.86
C THR A 308 -5.04 -1.11 2.01
N HIS A 309 -3.75 -0.92 1.72
CA HIS A 309 -3.12 0.36 1.90
C HIS A 309 -3.40 1.28 0.72
N ILE A 310 -3.61 0.77 -0.49
CA ILE A 310 -3.70 1.60 -1.70
C ILE A 310 -5.12 1.88 -2.18
N GLU A 311 -6.11 1.14 -1.70
CA GLU A 311 -7.51 1.34 -2.05
C GLU A 311 -7.94 2.81 -1.85
N LYS A 312 -8.67 3.42 -2.80
CA LYS A 312 -9.15 4.82 -2.69
C LYS A 312 -10.64 5.00 -2.42
N GLY A 313 -11.37 3.90 -2.20
CA GLY A 313 -12.81 3.92 -1.91
C GLY A 313 -13.07 3.80 -0.40
N PRO A 314 -14.14 4.44 0.14
CA PRO A 314 -14.52 4.21 1.52
C PRO A 314 -15.16 2.82 1.66
N PHE A 315 -14.78 2.06 2.69
CA PHE A 315 -15.43 0.79 2.98
C PHE A 315 -16.86 1.00 3.50
N GLU A 316 -17.87 0.51 2.77
CA GLU A 316 -19.28 0.57 3.18
C GLU A 316 -19.69 -0.55 4.16
N ASN A 317 -18.89 -1.62 4.27
CA ASN A 317 -19.22 -2.77 5.13
C ASN A 317 -19.14 -2.38 6.62
N LEU A 318 -20.12 -2.80 7.42
CA LEU A 318 -20.19 -2.57 8.87
C LEU A 318 -18.94 -3.02 9.62
N SER A 319 -18.25 -4.08 9.17
CA SER A 319 -16.98 -4.53 9.78
C SER A 319 -15.79 -3.61 9.53
N TYR A 320 -15.92 -2.65 8.60
CA TYR A 320 -14.85 -1.76 8.12
C TYR A 320 -15.26 -0.28 8.15
N ARG A 321 -16.42 0.04 8.76
CA ARG A 321 -16.92 1.40 8.86
C ARG A 321 -15.96 2.25 9.68
N GLY A 322 -15.36 3.26 9.05
CA GLY A 322 -14.34 4.13 9.65
C GLY A 322 -12.90 3.73 9.37
N TYR A 323 -12.67 2.66 8.59
CA TYR A 323 -11.35 2.36 8.04
C TYR A 323 -11.08 3.23 6.82
N ASN A 324 -10.01 4.02 6.92
CA ASN A 324 -9.48 4.85 5.85
C ASN A 324 -8.08 4.34 5.53
N SER A 325 -7.92 3.74 4.36
CA SER A 325 -6.64 3.33 3.80
C SER A 325 -5.76 4.54 3.46
N MET A 326 -4.47 4.30 3.30
CA MET A 326 -3.53 5.31 2.83
C MET A 326 -3.97 5.87 1.47
N GLY A 327 -4.39 5.03 0.54
CA GLY A 327 -4.86 5.42 -0.79
C GLY A 327 -6.07 6.34 -0.73
N TYR A 328 -7.05 6.05 0.14
CA TYR A 328 -8.23 6.88 0.34
C TYR A 328 -7.85 8.26 0.90
N LEU A 329 -6.99 8.29 1.92
CA LEU A 329 -6.55 9.54 2.55
C LEU A 329 -5.67 10.38 1.61
N PHE A 330 -4.73 9.73 0.92
CA PHE A 330 -3.83 10.36 -0.04
C PHE A 330 -4.58 10.99 -1.22
N THR A 331 -5.66 10.35 -1.68
CA THR A 331 -6.47 10.84 -2.81
C THR A 331 -7.60 11.80 -2.43
N GLN A 332 -7.76 12.17 -1.15
CA GLN A 332 -8.64 13.29 -0.77
C GLN A 332 -8.15 14.62 -1.36
N ASP A 333 -6.84 14.72 -1.60
CA ASP A 333 -6.25 15.84 -2.32
C ASP A 333 -6.47 15.67 -3.84
N LYS A 334 -7.29 16.54 -4.42
CA LYS A 334 -7.68 16.46 -5.84
C LYS A 334 -6.50 16.59 -6.81
N GLN A 335 -5.46 17.34 -6.43
CA GLN A 335 -4.26 17.48 -7.26
C GLN A 335 -3.45 16.19 -7.27
N VAL A 336 -3.36 15.53 -6.12
CA VAL A 336 -2.71 14.23 -6.01
C VAL A 336 -3.51 13.15 -6.75
N LEU A 337 -4.84 13.11 -6.55
CA LEU A 337 -5.74 12.17 -7.23
C LEU A 337 -5.62 12.28 -8.76
N SER A 338 -5.58 13.50 -9.32
CA SER A 338 -5.49 13.68 -10.77
C SER A 338 -4.17 13.16 -11.37
N GLN A 339 -3.13 13.00 -10.55
CA GLN A 339 -1.80 12.49 -10.94
C GLN A 339 -1.59 11.01 -10.58
N THR A 340 -2.57 10.34 -9.98
CA THR A 340 -2.42 8.98 -9.44
C THR A 340 -3.24 7.95 -10.25
N TYR A 341 -2.66 6.78 -10.49
CA TYR A 341 -3.35 5.59 -11.01
C TYR A 341 -3.15 4.43 -10.03
N ILE A 342 -4.24 3.83 -9.54
CA ILE A 342 -4.20 2.81 -8.48
C ILE A 342 -4.59 1.44 -9.05
N ILE A 343 -3.68 0.47 -8.94
CA ILE A 343 -3.84 -0.86 -9.50
C ILE A 343 -3.95 -1.88 -8.37
N GLY A 344 -5.16 -2.41 -8.16
CA GLY A 344 -5.39 -3.53 -7.25
C GLY A 344 -4.95 -4.84 -7.87
N LEU A 345 -4.69 -5.86 -7.05
CA LEU A 345 -4.37 -7.21 -7.53
C LEU A 345 -5.34 -8.23 -6.96
N THR A 346 -5.78 -9.18 -7.78
CA THR A 346 -6.57 -10.33 -7.33
C THR A 346 -6.06 -11.65 -7.92
N CYS A 347 -6.48 -12.75 -7.29
CA CYS A 347 -6.08 -14.10 -7.65
C CYS A 347 -7.28 -15.05 -7.64
N TYR A 348 -7.33 -15.98 -8.61
CA TYR A 348 -8.41 -16.97 -8.67
C TYR A 348 -8.19 -18.15 -7.72
N GLU A 349 -7.03 -18.79 -7.72
CA GLU A 349 -6.75 -19.94 -6.86
C GLU A 349 -5.27 -20.03 -6.44
N GLY A 350 -4.91 -21.07 -5.69
CA GLY A 350 -3.53 -21.37 -5.31
C GLY A 350 -3.26 -21.13 -3.84
N GLU A 351 -2.01 -20.88 -3.51
CA GLU A 351 -1.55 -20.62 -2.17
C GLU A 351 -0.31 -19.72 -2.21
N GLY A 352 0.00 -19.06 -1.09
CA GLY A 352 1.33 -18.53 -0.90
C GLY A 352 1.87 -18.72 0.50
N GLN A 353 3.06 -18.18 0.73
CA GLN A 353 3.88 -18.47 1.91
C GLN A 353 4.44 -17.17 2.49
N LEU A 354 4.06 -16.85 3.73
CA LEU A 354 4.64 -15.73 4.46
C LEU A 354 6.03 -16.12 4.96
N THR A 355 7.08 -15.54 4.37
CA THR A 355 8.48 -15.86 4.70
C THR A 355 8.83 -15.61 6.16
N LEU A 356 8.18 -14.62 6.79
CA LEU A 356 8.38 -14.19 8.17
C LEU A 356 7.80 -15.13 9.24
N ARG A 357 6.70 -15.83 8.95
CA ARG A 357 5.94 -16.60 9.95
C ARG A 357 5.86 -18.10 9.67
N ASP A 358 6.43 -18.54 8.56
CA ASP A 358 6.29 -19.90 8.04
C ASP A 358 4.82 -20.36 7.97
N VAL A 359 3.94 -19.44 7.53
CA VAL A 359 2.50 -19.67 7.41
C VAL A 359 2.14 -19.74 5.92
N ARG A 360 1.43 -20.80 5.55
CA ARG A 360 0.77 -20.91 4.25
C ARG A 360 -0.59 -20.25 4.28
N GLU A 361 -0.89 -19.51 3.23
CA GLU A 361 -2.19 -18.90 3.00
C GLU A 361 -2.79 -19.47 1.72
N LYS A 362 -3.96 -20.09 1.83
CA LYS A 362 -4.66 -20.67 0.68
C LYS A 362 -5.60 -19.64 0.08
N VAL A 363 -5.56 -19.49 -1.25
CA VAL A 363 -6.52 -18.66 -1.98
C VAL A 363 -7.85 -19.40 -2.05
N SER A 364 -8.91 -18.76 -1.54
CA SER A 364 -10.27 -19.31 -1.61
C SER A 364 -10.75 -19.37 -3.06
N LEU A 365 -11.52 -20.38 -3.47
CA LEU A 365 -12.13 -20.33 -4.80
C LEU A 365 -13.18 -19.20 -4.85
N PRO A 366 -13.24 -18.43 -5.95
CA PRO A 366 -14.09 -17.27 -6.00
C PRO A 366 -15.54 -17.61 -6.40
N HIS A 367 -16.44 -16.71 -6.07
CA HIS A 367 -17.84 -16.71 -6.43
C HIS A 367 -17.99 -16.60 -7.95
N LYS A 368 -18.94 -17.34 -8.53
CA LYS A 368 -19.16 -17.39 -10.00
C LYS A 368 -19.41 -16.03 -10.67
N LYS A 369 -19.86 -15.04 -9.89
CA LYS A 369 -20.12 -13.65 -10.33
C LYS A 369 -19.03 -12.67 -9.88
N SER A 370 -17.82 -13.16 -9.68
CA SER A 370 -16.67 -12.34 -9.31
C SER A 370 -15.82 -12.00 -10.53
N ILE A 371 -15.03 -10.92 -10.43
CA ILE A 371 -14.07 -10.55 -11.46
C ILE A 371 -13.07 -11.67 -11.75
N GLU A 372 -12.63 -12.39 -10.72
CA GLU A 372 -11.72 -13.52 -10.85
C GLU A 372 -12.32 -14.62 -11.72
N SER A 373 -13.59 -14.97 -11.49
CA SER A 373 -14.30 -15.98 -12.28
C SER A 373 -14.52 -15.55 -13.73
N TRP A 374 -14.80 -14.26 -13.95
CA TRP A 374 -15.02 -13.71 -15.29
C TRP A 374 -13.75 -13.72 -16.14
N ILE A 375 -12.62 -13.33 -15.54
CA ILE A 375 -11.32 -13.36 -16.22
C ILE A 375 -10.82 -14.79 -16.38
N HIS A 376 -11.01 -15.66 -15.37
CA HIS A 376 -10.69 -17.09 -15.47
C HIS A 376 -11.36 -17.77 -16.67
N ALA A 377 -12.63 -17.45 -16.92
CA ALA A 377 -13.39 -18.00 -18.06
C ALA A 377 -12.82 -17.61 -19.44
N LYS A 378 -11.95 -16.60 -19.51
CA LYS A 378 -11.23 -16.21 -20.74
C LYS A 378 -9.97 -17.04 -20.98
N GLY A 379 -9.58 -17.89 -20.02
CA GLY A 379 -8.37 -18.71 -20.09
C GLY A 379 -7.07 -17.93 -19.87
N PHE A 380 -7.15 -16.71 -19.35
CA PHE A 380 -5.97 -15.89 -19.10
C PHE A 380 -5.22 -16.39 -17.86
N ARG A 381 -3.89 -16.53 -17.96
CA ARG A 381 -3.03 -16.84 -16.81
C ARG A 381 -2.74 -15.60 -15.97
N TYR A 382 -2.51 -14.49 -16.65
CA TYR A 382 -2.35 -13.17 -16.06
C TYR A 382 -3.12 -12.18 -16.93
N ALA A 383 -3.68 -11.14 -16.32
CA ALA A 383 -4.38 -10.13 -17.08
C ALA A 383 -4.34 -8.76 -16.40
N PHE A 384 -4.59 -7.73 -17.19
CA PHE A 384 -4.87 -6.38 -16.72
C PHE A 384 -6.27 -5.97 -17.20
N ALA A 385 -7.11 -5.54 -16.27
CA ALA A 385 -8.41 -4.95 -16.56
C ALA A 385 -8.40 -3.46 -16.21
N ASP A 386 -8.65 -2.60 -17.20
CA ASP A 386 -8.86 -1.17 -16.96
C ASP A 386 -10.32 -0.93 -16.55
N ILE A 387 -10.50 -0.43 -15.33
CA ILE A 387 -11.83 -0.23 -14.73
C ILE A 387 -12.13 1.25 -14.46
N THR A 388 -11.27 2.18 -14.93
CA THR A 388 -11.42 3.64 -14.74
C THR A 388 -12.66 4.24 -15.38
N SER A 389 -13.16 3.63 -16.46
CA SER A 389 -14.05 4.32 -17.41
C SER A 389 -15.27 3.48 -17.82
N ALA A 390 -15.92 2.82 -16.85
CA ALA A 390 -17.26 2.29 -17.12
C ALA A 390 -18.17 3.47 -17.54
N PRO A 391 -18.79 3.46 -18.75
CA PRO A 391 -19.49 4.63 -19.29
C PRO A 391 -20.51 5.22 -18.31
N ALA A 392 -20.58 6.56 -18.26
CA ALA A 392 -21.53 7.29 -17.43
C ALA A 392 -22.97 6.89 -17.79
N GLY A 393 -23.62 6.19 -16.84
CA GLY A 393 -24.93 5.56 -17.00
C GLY A 393 -24.94 4.20 -16.32
N ASN A 394 -25.30 4.17 -15.03
CA ASN A 394 -25.47 2.99 -14.16
C ASN A 394 -24.29 2.00 -13.99
N LYS A 395 -23.22 2.05 -14.79
CA LYS A 395 -22.12 1.07 -14.75
C LYS A 395 -21.06 1.34 -13.68
N THR A 396 -20.76 2.61 -13.37
CA THR A 396 -19.75 2.99 -12.35
C THR A 396 -20.14 2.66 -10.91
N ASN A 397 -21.44 2.49 -10.63
CA ASN A 397 -21.97 2.15 -9.30
C ASN A 397 -22.35 0.66 -9.15
N SER A 398 -22.01 -0.17 -10.15
CA SER A 398 -22.37 -1.58 -10.16
C SER A 398 -21.54 -2.35 -9.15
N ARG A 399 -22.20 -3.03 -8.21
CA ARG A 399 -21.54 -3.87 -7.21
C ARG A 399 -21.27 -5.27 -7.73
N PHE A 400 -20.01 -5.70 -7.69
CA PHE A 400 -19.59 -7.04 -8.06
C PHE A 400 -18.65 -7.66 -7.01
N TYR A 401 -18.46 -8.98 -7.08
CA TYR A 401 -17.58 -9.69 -6.16
C TYR A 401 -16.12 -9.57 -6.63
N MET A 402 -15.22 -9.32 -5.69
CA MET A 402 -13.78 -9.44 -5.86
C MET A 402 -13.21 -9.86 -4.50
N LYS A 403 -12.05 -10.50 -4.51
CA LYS A 403 -11.32 -10.79 -3.28
C LYS A 403 -10.86 -9.50 -2.62
N ASP A 404 -11.15 -9.42 -1.33
CA ASP A 404 -10.67 -8.37 -0.44
C ASP A 404 -9.43 -8.83 0.33
N TYR A 405 -8.99 -7.97 1.24
CA TYR A 405 -7.70 -8.08 1.88
C TYR A 405 -7.47 -9.25 2.83
N ILE A 406 -8.53 -9.93 3.27
CA ILE A 406 -8.41 -11.16 4.06
C ILE A 406 -8.61 -12.39 3.17
N ASN A 407 -8.45 -12.21 1.84
CA ASN A 407 -8.67 -13.25 0.84
C ASN A 407 -10.09 -13.87 0.97
N THR A 408 -11.01 -13.05 1.50
CA THR A 408 -12.46 -13.29 1.45
C THR A 408 -13.03 -12.54 0.26
N GLU A 409 -14.26 -12.85 -0.13
CA GLU A 409 -14.91 -12.13 -1.21
C GLU A 409 -15.90 -11.14 -0.65
N SER A 410 -15.84 -9.91 -1.15
CA SER A 410 -16.85 -8.91 -0.84
C SER A 410 -17.45 -8.30 -2.10
N ARG A 411 -18.74 -7.97 -1.99
CA ARG A 411 -19.52 -7.37 -3.07
C ARG A 411 -19.55 -5.87 -2.89
N GLN A 412 -18.73 -5.16 -3.66
CA GLN A 412 -18.51 -3.72 -3.55
C GLN A 412 -18.54 -3.04 -4.92
N ILE A 413 -18.55 -1.71 -4.91
CA ILE A 413 -18.32 -0.88 -6.10
C ILE A 413 -16.80 -0.78 -6.29
N TRP A 414 -16.14 -1.86 -6.72
CA TRP A 414 -14.67 -1.92 -6.78
C TRP A 414 -14.03 -0.90 -7.73
N THR A 415 -14.80 -0.37 -8.69
CA THR A 415 -14.44 0.80 -9.52
C THR A 415 -14.21 2.07 -8.72
N ALA A 416 -14.72 2.16 -7.48
CA ALA A 416 -14.42 3.26 -6.56
C ALA A 416 -13.12 3.04 -5.77
N PHE A 417 -12.58 1.82 -5.76
CA PHE A 417 -11.41 1.44 -4.96
C PHE A 417 -10.13 1.40 -5.78
N PHE A 418 -10.22 1.03 -7.06
CA PHE A 418 -9.08 0.90 -7.97
C PHE A 418 -9.40 1.47 -9.35
N ASP A 419 -8.36 1.94 -10.03
CA ASP A 419 -8.40 2.37 -11.44
C ASP A 419 -8.23 1.19 -12.40
N GLY A 420 -7.35 0.24 -12.04
CA GLY A 420 -7.11 -0.99 -12.78
C GLY A 420 -6.96 -2.19 -11.87
N ILE A 421 -7.13 -3.38 -12.42
CA ILE A 421 -6.99 -4.66 -11.70
C ILE A 421 -6.00 -5.55 -12.43
N LEU A 422 -4.98 -6.00 -11.70
CA LEU A 422 -4.14 -7.12 -12.11
C LEU A 422 -4.76 -8.42 -11.62
N TYR A 423 -4.78 -9.41 -12.51
CA TYR A 423 -5.32 -10.73 -12.23
C TYR A 423 -4.23 -11.79 -12.38
N ILE A 424 -4.21 -12.73 -11.44
CA ILE A 424 -3.39 -13.94 -11.49
C ILE A 424 -4.33 -15.15 -11.41
N ASN A 425 -4.18 -16.09 -12.33
CA ASN A 425 -4.99 -17.30 -12.31
C ASN A 425 -4.65 -18.20 -11.12
N ARG A 426 -3.36 -18.40 -10.85
CA ARG A 426 -2.91 -19.29 -9.78
C ARG A 426 -1.72 -18.68 -9.04
N ALA A 427 -1.92 -18.34 -7.78
CA ALA A 427 -0.84 -17.94 -6.87
C ALA A 427 0.11 -19.11 -6.62
N GLN A 428 1.38 -18.78 -6.40
CA GLN A 428 2.40 -19.74 -5.98
C GLN A 428 3.12 -19.23 -4.74
N PRO A 429 3.53 -20.14 -3.82
CA PRO A 429 4.37 -19.78 -2.70
C PRO A 429 5.61 -18.99 -3.10
N CYS A 430 5.79 -17.85 -2.44
CA CYS A 430 7.08 -17.24 -2.31
C CYS A 430 8.10 -18.27 -1.77
N ILE A 431 9.17 -18.53 -2.51
CA ILE A 431 10.21 -19.46 -2.09
C ILE A 431 11.14 -18.72 -1.14
N LYS A 432 11.19 -19.17 0.11
CA LYS A 432 11.99 -18.52 1.14
C LYS A 432 13.48 -18.68 0.83
N GLN A 433 14.16 -17.56 0.59
CA GLN A 433 15.60 -17.49 0.37
C GLN A 433 16.10 -16.13 0.85
N ASP A 434 17.14 -16.10 1.69
CA ASP A 434 17.80 -14.83 2.02
C ASP A 434 18.56 -14.32 0.79
N LEU A 435 17.97 -13.33 0.09
CA LEU A 435 18.52 -12.81 -1.17
C LEU A 435 19.68 -11.83 -1.00
N ILE A 436 19.89 -11.35 0.22
CA ILE A 436 20.84 -10.29 0.52
C ILE A 436 21.76 -10.76 1.64
N LYS A 437 23.06 -10.66 1.41
CA LYS A 437 24.07 -11.03 2.40
C LYS A 437 24.06 -10.04 3.57
N LYS A 438 24.19 -10.57 4.78
CA LYS A 438 24.15 -9.82 6.05
C LYS A 438 25.34 -8.90 6.25
#